data_AF-A0A644WU91-F1
#
_entry.id   AF-A0A644WU91-F1
#
_cell.length_a   1.000
_cell.length_b   1.000
_cell.length_c   1.000
_cell.angle_alpha   90.00
_cell.angle_beta   90.00
_cell.angle_gamma   90.00
#
_symmetry.space_group_name_H-M   'P 1'
#
loop_
_entity.id
_entity.type
_entity.pdbx_description
1 polymer ?
#
loop_
_entity_poly.entity_id
_entity_poly.type
_entity_poly.pdbx_seq_one_letter_code
_entity_poly.pdbx_strand_id
1 'polypeptide(L)'
;MNKIEIKSNKFKNVIDDVTEKLHNHEWDESHKIIINSLSENPDAPEPHNLLGLWYEFNKNYDLARKHYRAAYALDPTYKPASVNLERVCTMFSNRNVPADFGEVIESNEKDNSSFIGKSKKKEMIKNAGN
;
A
#
# COMPACT_ATOMS: atom_id res chain seq x y z
N MET A 1 24.57 6.34 14.17
CA MET A 1 23.34 6.69 13.45
C MET A 1 23.34 5.94 12.13
N ASN A 2 22.54 4.87 12.04
CA ASN A 2 22.53 3.97 10.88
C ASN A 2 21.65 4.54 9.77
N LYS A 3 22.18 4.56 8.55
CA LYS A 3 21.52 5.05 7.33
C LYS A 3 20.18 4.35 7.02
N ILE A 4 19.92 3.21 7.67
CA ILE A 4 18.72 2.37 7.54
C ILE A 4 17.53 2.97 8.31
N GLU A 5 17.79 3.63 9.45
CA GLU A 5 16.75 4.17 10.34
C GLU A 5 16.13 5.49 9.83
N ILE A 6 16.84 6.19 8.94
CA ILE A 6 16.43 7.50 8.40
C ILE A 6 15.49 7.37 7.19
N LYS A 7 15.60 6.30 6.38
CA LYS A 7 14.67 6.07 5.26
C LYS A 7 13.25 5.73 5.74
N SER A 8 13.14 5.01 6.86
CA SER A 8 11.89 4.50 7.42
C SER A 8 10.91 5.57 7.92
N ASN A 9 11.36 6.80 8.17
CA ASN A 9 10.51 7.85 8.74
C ASN A 9 10.10 8.94 7.73
N LYS A 10 10.73 9.01 6.55
CA LYS A 10 10.53 10.14 5.61
C LYS A 10 9.12 10.16 5.02
N PHE A 11 8.60 9.00 4.63
CA PHE A 11 7.30 8.91 3.96
C PHE A 11 6.16 8.45 4.87
N LYS A 12 6.44 8.15 6.15
CA LYS A 12 5.43 7.69 7.10
C LYS A 12 4.24 8.67 7.17
N ASN A 13 4.49 9.96 7.38
CA ASN A 13 3.42 10.96 7.45
C ASN A 13 2.65 11.07 6.12
N VAL A 14 3.36 11.00 4.99
CA VAL A 14 2.72 11.04 3.66
C VAL A 14 1.80 9.85 3.46
N ILE A 15 2.24 8.65 3.86
CA ILE A 15 1.45 7.43 3.77
C ILE A 15 0.24 7.52 4.70
N ASP A 16 0.44 7.92 5.96
CA ASP A 16 -0.64 8.07 6.95
C ASP A 16 -1.71 9.07 6.46
N ASP A 17 -1.29 10.26 5.99
CA ASP A 17 -2.19 11.30 5.48
C ASP A 17 -2.95 10.82 4.22
N VAL A 18 -2.25 10.18 3.27
CA VAL A 18 -2.89 9.68 2.04
C VAL A 18 -3.87 8.55 2.35
N THR A 19 -3.53 7.62 3.24
CA THR A 19 -4.44 6.55 3.68
C THR A 19 -5.71 7.15 4.27
N GLU A 20 -5.60 8.10 5.20
CA GLU A 20 -6.75 8.77 5.82
C GLU A 20 -7.64 9.43 4.76
N LYS A 21 -7.03 10.22 3.86
CA LYS A 21 -7.76 10.97 2.83
C LYS A 21 -8.46 10.04 1.83
N LEU A 22 -7.83 8.94 1.43
CA LEU A 22 -8.46 7.93 0.57
C LEU A 22 -9.65 7.24 1.27
N HIS A 23 -9.56 6.95 2.57
CA HIS A 23 -10.67 6.39 3.34
C HIS A 23 -11.84 7.37 3.51
N ASN A 24 -11.55 8.67 3.62
CA ASN A 24 -12.56 9.72 3.70
C ASN A 24 -13.11 10.17 2.34
N HIS A 25 -12.64 9.58 1.24
CA HIS A 25 -12.98 10.00 -0.13
C HIS A 25 -12.54 11.44 -0.47
N GLU A 26 -11.50 11.95 0.19
CA GLU A 26 -10.84 13.22 -0.08
C GLU A 26 -9.80 13.04 -1.21
N TRP A 27 -10.30 12.85 -2.43
CA TRP A 27 -9.50 12.46 -3.60
C TRP A 27 -8.52 13.54 -4.06
N ASP A 28 -8.92 14.80 -4.03
CA ASP A 28 -8.11 15.90 -4.54
C ASP A 28 -6.95 16.20 -3.59
N GLU A 29 -7.22 16.15 -2.28
CA GLU A 29 -6.24 16.33 -1.22
C GLU A 29 -5.20 15.20 -1.22
N SER A 30 -5.64 13.94 -1.29
CA SER A 30 -4.73 12.80 -1.39
C SER A 30 -3.85 12.89 -2.64
N HIS A 31 -4.42 13.23 -3.79
CA HIS A 31 -3.65 13.43 -5.03
C HIS A 31 -2.60 14.53 -4.87
N LYS A 32 -2.98 15.68 -4.30
CA LYS A 32 -2.07 16.81 -4.08
C LYS A 32 -0.88 16.43 -3.19
N ILE A 33 -1.12 15.69 -2.11
CA ILE A 33 -0.06 15.21 -1.21
C ILE A 33 0.90 14.29 -1.98
N ILE A 34 0.36 13.35 -2.76
CA ILE A 34 1.15 12.42 -3.58
C ILE A 34 2.02 13.16 -4.59
N ILE A 35 1.47 14.14 -5.32
CA ILE A 35 2.19 14.92 -6.33
C ILE A 35 3.30 15.77 -5.71
N ASN A 36 3.06 16.38 -4.56
CA ASN A 36 4.10 17.10 -3.82
C ASN A 36 5.23 16.16 -3.41
N SER A 37 4.89 14.97 -2.89
CA SER A 37 5.88 13.96 -2.51
C SER A 37 6.72 13.45 -3.68
N LEU A 38 6.10 13.22 -4.84
CA LEU A 38 6.78 12.90 -6.10
C LEU A 38 7.70 14.03 -6.57
N SER A 39 7.29 15.29 -6.41
CA SER A 39 8.08 16.45 -6.83
C SER A 39 9.34 16.62 -5.99
N GLU A 40 9.25 16.30 -4.69
CA GLU A 40 10.40 16.34 -3.77
C GLU A 40 11.35 15.14 -3.95
N ASN A 41 10.83 13.98 -4.32
CA ASN A 41 11.62 12.76 -4.48
C ASN A 41 11.07 11.85 -5.59
N PRO A 42 11.33 12.17 -6.86
CA PRO A 42 10.74 11.45 -8.00
C PRO A 42 11.22 10.00 -8.13
N ASP A 43 12.38 9.68 -7.55
CA ASP A 43 13.00 8.35 -7.59
C ASP A 43 12.64 7.49 -6.36
N ALA A 44 11.76 7.97 -5.48
CA ALA A 44 11.27 7.20 -4.34
C ALA A 44 10.15 6.23 -4.77
N PRO A 45 10.16 4.96 -4.33
CA PRO A 45 9.11 4.01 -4.66
C PRO A 45 7.75 4.34 -3.99
N GLU A 46 7.75 4.95 -2.79
CA GLU A 46 6.54 5.17 -1.98
C GLU A 46 5.51 6.06 -2.68
N PRO A 47 5.87 7.25 -3.22
CA PRO A 47 4.90 8.12 -3.89
C PRO A 47 4.34 7.51 -5.17
N HIS A 48 5.13 6.69 -5.89
CA HIS A 48 4.61 5.93 -7.04
C HIS A 48 3.62 4.85 -6.58
N ASN A 49 3.89 4.14 -5.48
CA ASN A 49 2.92 3.17 -4.96
C ASN A 49 1.61 3.84 -4.53
N LEU A 50 1.69 4.99 -3.83
CA LEU A 50 0.51 5.75 -3.42
C LEU A 50 -0.28 6.30 -4.63
N LEU A 51 0.40 6.76 -5.69
CA LEU A 51 -0.28 7.17 -6.91
C LEU A 51 -0.96 5.99 -7.62
N GLY A 52 -0.34 4.81 -7.57
CA GLY A 52 -0.94 3.57 -8.05
C GLY A 52 -2.25 3.25 -7.31
N LEU A 53 -2.25 3.36 -5.99
CA LEU A 53 -3.43 3.19 -5.14
C LEU A 53 -4.50 4.24 -5.47
N TRP A 54 -4.12 5.50 -5.60
CA TRP A 54 -5.05 6.57 -5.95
C TRP A 54 -5.77 6.28 -7.28
N TYR A 55 -5.04 5.85 -8.32
CA TYR A 55 -5.64 5.45 -9.58
C TYR A 55 -6.53 4.21 -9.45
N GLU A 56 -6.12 3.24 -8.63
CA GLU A 56 -6.88 2.02 -8.41
C GLU A 56 -8.22 2.28 -7.72
N PHE A 57 -8.24 3.11 -6.69
CA PHE A 57 -9.47 3.52 -6.02
C PHE A 57 -10.40 4.29 -6.98
N ASN A 58 -9.82 5.02 -7.94
CA ASN A 58 -10.55 5.62 -9.07
C ASN A 58 -10.87 4.65 -10.22
N LYS A 59 -10.66 3.34 -10.02
CA LYS A 59 -10.93 2.26 -10.99
C LYS A 59 -10.12 2.35 -12.29
N ASN A 60 -9.05 3.14 -12.31
CA ASN A 60 -8.12 3.23 -13.43
C ASN A 60 -6.97 2.24 -13.24
N TYR A 61 -7.25 0.97 -13.47
CA TYR A 61 -6.30 -0.13 -13.25
C TYR A 61 -5.08 -0.09 -14.18
N ASP A 62 -5.20 0.52 -15.36
CA ASP A 62 -4.07 0.67 -16.29
C ASP A 62 -3.02 1.63 -15.74
N LEU A 63 -3.44 2.80 -15.24
CA LEU A 63 -2.52 3.75 -14.61
C LEU A 63 -2.02 3.22 -13.27
N ALA A 64 -2.86 2.55 -12.49
CA ALA A 64 -2.44 1.89 -11.25
C ALA A 64 -1.26 0.93 -11.49
N ARG A 65 -1.40 0.03 -12.46
CA ARG A 65 -0.34 -0.91 -12.86
C ARG A 65 0.95 -0.22 -13.27
N LYS A 66 0.88 0.88 -14.03
CA LYS A 66 2.06 1.63 -14.45
C LYS A 66 2.84 2.17 -13.24
N HIS A 67 2.14 2.75 -12.27
CA HIS A 67 2.76 3.32 -11.10
C HIS A 67 3.28 2.27 -10.12
N TYR A 68 2.58 1.15 -9.92
CA TYR A 68 3.14 0.02 -9.16
C TYR A 68 4.40 -0.56 -9.81
N ARG A 69 4.43 -0.67 -11.15
CA ARG A 69 5.64 -1.09 -11.88
C ARG A 69 6.78 -0.09 -11.74
N ALA A 70 6.49 1.20 -11.76
CA ALA A 70 7.51 2.24 -11.52
C ALA A 70 8.10 2.11 -10.12
N ALA A 71 7.26 2.00 -9.08
CA ALA A 71 7.69 1.79 -7.71
C ALA A 71 8.57 0.53 -7.58
N TYR A 72 8.14 -0.59 -8.17
CA TYR A 72 8.91 -1.84 -8.17
C TYR A 72 10.25 -1.73 -8.92
N ALA A 73 10.29 -0.98 -10.02
CA ALA A 73 11.52 -0.77 -10.79
C ALA A 73 12.53 0.13 -10.05
N LEU A 74 12.04 1.11 -9.29
CA LEU A 74 12.87 1.99 -8.45
C LEU A 74 13.45 1.25 -7.25
N ASP A 75 12.63 0.42 -6.59
CA ASP A 75 13.08 -0.42 -5.50
C ASP A 75 12.32 -1.77 -5.47
N PRO A 76 12.93 -2.85 -6.00
CA PRO A 76 12.35 -4.19 -5.93
C PRO A 76 12.19 -4.73 -4.50
N THR A 77 12.85 -4.14 -3.51
CA THR A 77 12.74 -4.53 -2.09
C THR A 77 11.58 -3.85 -1.36
N TYR A 78 10.98 -2.83 -1.97
CA TYR A 78 9.77 -2.18 -1.47
C TYR A 78 8.55 -3.07 -1.75
N LYS A 79 8.30 -4.00 -0.81
CA LYS A 79 7.25 -5.02 -0.87
C LYS A 79 5.86 -4.51 -1.28
N PRO A 80 5.35 -3.35 -0.79
CA PRO A 80 4.02 -2.88 -1.13
C PRO A 80 3.76 -2.76 -2.64
N ALA A 81 4.76 -2.31 -3.41
CA ALA A 81 4.63 -2.21 -4.86
C ALA A 81 4.41 -3.57 -5.53
N SER A 82 5.18 -4.59 -5.12
CA SER A 82 5.03 -5.94 -5.67
C SER A 82 3.69 -6.59 -5.29
N VAL A 83 3.26 -6.42 -4.03
CA VAL A 83 1.98 -6.94 -3.52
C VAL A 83 0.80 -6.33 -4.27
N ASN A 84 0.80 -5.00 -4.43
CA ASN A 84 -0.27 -4.31 -5.14
C ASN A 84 -0.27 -4.65 -6.64
N LEU A 85 0.91 -4.75 -7.26
CA LEU A 85 1.02 -5.12 -8.67
C LEU A 85 0.46 -6.52 -8.92
N GLU A 86 0.82 -7.50 -8.09
CA GLU A 86 0.28 -8.86 -8.17
C GLU A 86 -1.24 -8.85 -7.98
N ARG A 87 -1.72 -8.16 -6.94
CA ARG A 87 -3.15 -8.06 -6.62
C ARG A 87 -3.97 -7.47 -7.76
N VAL A 88 -3.48 -6.41 -8.42
CA VAL A 88 -4.21 -5.75 -9.52
C VAL A 88 -4.09 -6.47 -10.88
N CYS A 89 -3.08 -7.34 -11.06
CA CYS A 89 -2.88 -8.12 -12.29
C CYS A 89 -3.55 -9.50 -12.26
N THR A 90 -3.93 -9.98 -11.09
CA THR A 90 -4.46 -11.35 -10.95
C THR A 90 -5.90 -11.46 -11.48
N MET A 91 -6.06 -12.25 -12.55
CA MET A 91 -7.35 -12.54 -13.20
C MET A 91 -8.31 -13.33 -12.30
N PHE A 92 -7.75 -14.25 -11.50
CA PHE A 92 -8.50 -15.07 -10.54
C PHE A 92 -8.45 -14.40 -9.18
N SER A 93 -9.29 -13.38 -9.03
CA SER A 93 -9.42 -12.59 -7.83
C SER A 93 -9.76 -13.43 -6.59
N ASN A 94 -8.75 -13.98 -5.91
CA ASN A 94 -8.78 -14.00 -4.45
C ASN A 94 -8.53 -12.55 -3.99
N ARG A 95 -9.51 -11.67 -4.24
CA ARG A 95 -9.54 -10.25 -3.84
C ARG A 95 -9.52 -10.03 -2.32
N ASN A 96 -9.24 -11.08 -1.54
CA ASN A 96 -9.17 -11.06 -0.09
C ASN A 96 -7.84 -10.49 0.44
N VAL A 97 -6.89 -10.19 -0.46
CA VAL A 97 -5.67 -9.44 -0.11
C VAL A 97 -6.02 -7.94 -0.14
N PRO A 98 -5.87 -7.20 0.97
CA PRO A 98 -6.10 -5.77 0.99
C PRO A 98 -5.01 -5.02 0.21
N ALA A 99 -5.29 -3.77 -0.15
CA ALA A 99 -4.30 -2.84 -0.66
C ALA A 99 -3.18 -2.61 0.39
N ASP A 100 -1.92 -2.59 -0.06
CA ASP A 100 -0.76 -2.31 0.79
C ASP A 100 -0.27 -0.88 0.55
N PHE A 101 -0.53 0.02 1.50
CA PHE A 101 -0.16 1.44 1.40
C PHE A 101 1.34 1.67 1.68
N GLY A 102 2.03 0.66 2.22
CA GLY A 102 3.41 0.77 2.69
C GLY A 102 3.56 1.32 4.09
N GLU A 103 2.52 1.22 4.91
CA GLU A 103 2.56 1.55 6.33
C GLU A 103 3.63 0.70 7.05
N VAL A 104 4.51 1.35 7.79
CA VAL A 104 5.49 0.65 8.64
C VAL A 104 4.78 0.22 9.92
N ILE A 105 4.58 -1.08 10.05
CA ILE A 105 4.00 -1.65 11.25
C ILE A 105 5.15 -1.94 12.20
N GLU A 106 5.27 -1.13 13.25
CA GLU A 106 6.14 -1.44 14.37
C GLU A 106 5.67 -2.75 14.98
N SER A 107 6.36 -3.84 14.63
CA SER A 107 6.04 -5.16 15.10
C SER A 107 6.32 -5.24 16.60
N ASN A 108 5.29 -5.12 17.43
CA ASN A 108 5.32 -5.79 18.72
C ASN A 108 5.38 -7.30 18.43
N GLU A 109 6.52 -7.94 18.71
CA GLU A 109 6.86 -9.33 18.34
C GLU A 109 5.83 -10.42 18.75
N LYS A 110 4.73 -10.08 19.41
CA LYS A 110 3.64 -11.01 19.78
C LYS A 110 2.56 -11.19 18.70
N ASP A 111 2.50 -10.33 17.69
CA ASP A 111 1.44 -10.35 16.68
C ASP A 111 1.87 -10.95 15.33
N ASN A 112 2.65 -12.04 15.37
CA ASN A 112 3.04 -12.81 14.17
C ASN A 112 1.90 -13.66 13.56
N SER A 113 0.64 -13.22 13.74
CA SER A 113 -0.55 -13.80 13.10
C SER A 113 -1.47 -12.76 12.46
N SER A 114 -1.14 -11.46 12.52
CA SER A 114 -2.09 -10.40 12.19
C SER A 114 -2.09 -9.97 10.71
N PHE A 115 -1.04 -10.27 9.93
CA PHE A 115 -0.95 -9.82 8.53
C PHE A 115 -1.28 -10.86 7.44
N ILE A 116 -1.41 -12.14 7.81
CA ILE A 116 -1.85 -13.21 6.90
C ILE A 116 -3.27 -13.72 7.22
N GLY A 117 -3.90 -13.26 8.32
CA GLY A 117 -5.00 -14.00 8.95
C GLY A 117 -6.33 -13.30 9.21
N LYS A 118 -6.50 -11.98 9.00
CA LYS A 118 -7.75 -11.33 9.43
C LYS A 118 -8.97 -11.58 8.53
N SER A 119 -8.78 -12.04 7.29
CA SER A 119 -9.88 -12.53 6.44
C SER A 119 -10.19 -14.02 6.63
N LYS A 120 -9.23 -14.85 7.08
CA LYS A 120 -9.49 -16.29 7.30
C LYS A 120 -10.10 -16.62 8.66
N LYS A 121 -9.80 -15.86 9.72
CA LYS A 121 -10.28 -16.22 11.07
C LYS A 121 -11.77 -15.93 11.27
N LYS A 122 -12.35 -14.90 10.64
CA LYS A 122 -13.81 -14.63 10.76
C LYS A 122 -14.68 -15.65 10.01
N GLU A 123 -14.16 -16.26 8.95
CA GLU A 123 -14.92 -17.20 8.12
C GLU A 123 -14.86 -18.65 8.66
N MET A 124 -13.77 -19.04 9.33
CA MET A 124 -13.67 -20.36 9.97
C MET A 124 -14.52 -20.52 11.24
N ILE A 125 -14.85 -19.43 11.95
CA ILE A 125 -15.64 -19.51 13.20
C ILE A 125 -17.15 -19.57 12.90
N LYS A 126 -17.59 -19.16 11.71
CA LYS A 126 -19.02 -19.16 11.33
C LYS A 126 -19.51 -20.49 10.75
N ASN A 127 -18.60 -21.39 10.36
CA ASN A 127 -18.91 -22.73 9.80
C ASN A 127 -18.58 -23.89 10.77
N ALA A 128 -18.19 -23.62 12.01
CA ALA A 128 -17.93 -24.63 13.03
C ALA A 128 -19.01 -24.70 14.13
N GLY A 129 -20.16 -24.07 13.88
CA GLY A 129 -21.31 -24.09 14.77
C GLY A 129 -22.59 -24.40 14.00
N ASN A 130 -22.70 -25.63 13.49
CA ASN A 130 -23.96 -26.33 13.26
C ASN A 130 -23.72 -27.84 13.29
#